data_AF-A0A0W0UHJ0-F1
#
_entry.id   AF-A0A0W0UHJ0-F1
#
_cell.length_a   1.000
_cell.length_b   1.000
_cell.length_c   1.000
_cell.angle_alpha   90.00
_cell.angle_beta   90.00
_cell.angle_gamma   90.00
#
_symmetry.space_group_name_H-M   'P 1'
#
loop_
_entity.id
_entity.type
_entity.pdbx_description
1 polymer ?
#
loop_
_entity_poly.entity_id
_entity_poly.type
_entity_poly.pdbx_seq_one_letter_code
_entity_poly.pdbx_strand_id
1 'polypeptide(L)'
;MDTPSIYVACLASYNNSILYGVWIDATQSEDDIIEEIWEMLDNSPEPNAEEYAIHDYEGFGSIKIHEYESICNIVEYTSFIQEHGELGLALLSDYSIDDAQTMLEEHYQGCYDSEVDFSRQLFDDCYAHQLPDSLICYFDYEAFARDLFISDYCSVEFGGQAYIFSSY
;
A
#
# COMPACT_ATOMS: atom_id res chain seq x y z
N MET A 1 -5.47 -12.56 -6.10
CA MET A 1 -4.58 -11.48 -6.55
C MET A 1 -3.65 -12.07 -7.56
N ASP A 2 -3.41 -11.33 -8.64
CA ASP A 2 -2.33 -11.64 -9.57
C ASP A 2 -0.99 -11.41 -8.86
N THR A 3 0.02 -12.19 -9.22
CA THR A 3 1.37 -12.04 -8.67
C THR A 3 1.94 -10.68 -9.09
N PRO A 4 2.37 -9.82 -8.15
CA PRO A 4 3.00 -8.54 -8.51
C PRO A 4 4.11 -8.72 -9.53
N SER A 5 4.00 -8.03 -10.66
CA SER A 5 4.92 -8.16 -11.79
C SER A 5 5.13 -6.82 -12.46
N ILE A 6 6.33 -6.57 -12.96
CA ILE A 6 6.69 -5.34 -13.69
C ILE A 6 7.11 -5.66 -15.12
N TYR A 7 6.74 -4.80 -16.06
CA TYR A 7 7.25 -4.83 -17.43
C TYR A 7 8.38 -3.83 -17.57
N VAL A 8 9.58 -4.33 -17.75
CA VAL A 8 10.79 -3.53 -17.92
C VAL A 8 11.17 -3.46 -19.40
N ALA A 9 11.33 -2.26 -19.93
CA ALA A 9 11.69 -2.00 -21.32
C ALA A 9 13.14 -1.52 -21.46
N CYS A 10 13.80 -1.94 -22.53
CA CYS A 10 15.11 -1.41 -22.93
C CYS A 10 14.95 -0.01 -23.55
N LEU A 11 15.57 1.01 -22.94
CA LEU A 11 15.44 2.39 -23.42
C LEU A 11 16.12 2.62 -24.78
N ALA A 12 17.25 1.97 -25.05
CA ALA A 12 17.92 2.05 -26.35
C ALA A 12 17.01 1.56 -27.48
N SER A 13 16.36 0.40 -27.28
CA SER A 13 15.38 -0.15 -28.22
C SER A 13 14.16 0.76 -28.37
N TYR A 14 13.62 1.23 -27.26
CA TYR A 14 12.45 2.12 -27.27
C TYR A 14 12.71 3.42 -28.04
N ASN A 15 13.87 4.04 -27.82
CA ASN A 15 14.29 5.26 -28.53
C ASN A 15 14.44 5.05 -30.06
N ASN A 16 14.66 3.82 -30.50
CA ASN A 16 14.70 3.42 -31.91
C ASN A 16 13.37 2.85 -32.41
N SER A 17 12.27 3.08 -31.69
CA SER A 17 10.92 2.60 -32.03
C SER A 17 10.79 1.06 -32.08
N ILE A 18 11.60 0.36 -31.30
CA ILE A 18 11.55 -1.10 -31.14
C ILE A 18 10.97 -1.40 -29.75
N LEU A 19 9.83 -2.08 -29.71
CA LEU A 19 9.26 -2.57 -28.45
C LEU A 19 10.02 -3.83 -28.03
N TYR A 20 10.90 -3.66 -27.05
CA TYR A 20 11.71 -4.74 -26.50
C TYR A 20 11.84 -4.58 -24.98
N GLY A 21 11.47 -5.63 -24.25
CA GLY A 21 11.37 -5.66 -22.81
C GLY A 21 10.89 -7.02 -22.32
N VAL A 22 10.78 -7.17 -21.00
CA VAL A 22 10.43 -8.43 -20.34
C VAL A 22 9.50 -8.17 -19.15
N TRP A 23 8.56 -9.10 -18.93
CA TRP A 23 7.76 -9.16 -17.70
C TRP A 23 8.55 -9.93 -16.66
N ILE A 24 8.73 -9.34 -15.48
CA ILE A 24 9.50 -9.89 -14.38
C ILE A 24 8.58 -10.06 -13.17
N ASP A 25 8.66 -11.23 -12.52
CA ASP A 25 8.00 -11.49 -11.25
C ASP A 25 8.63 -10.60 -10.17
N ALA A 26 7.85 -9.73 -9.55
CA ALA A 26 8.36 -8.78 -8.55
C ALA A 26 8.45 -9.39 -7.13
N THR A 27 8.05 -10.66 -6.97
CA THR A 27 8.09 -11.38 -5.67
C THR A 27 9.42 -12.05 -5.36
N GLN A 28 10.34 -12.07 -6.32
CA GLN A 28 11.69 -12.57 -6.15
C GLN A 28 12.62 -11.53 -5.51
N SER A 29 13.89 -11.90 -5.27
CA SER A 29 14.83 -10.98 -4.64
C SER A 29 15.23 -9.83 -5.57
N GLU A 30 15.66 -8.71 -5.01
CA GLU A 30 16.17 -7.57 -5.79
C GLU A 30 17.30 -7.99 -6.74
N ASP A 31 18.22 -8.84 -6.27
CA ASP A 31 19.33 -9.35 -7.07
C ASP A 31 18.84 -10.17 -8.28
N ASP A 32 17.81 -11.02 -8.09
CA ASP A 32 17.25 -11.84 -9.18
C ASP A 32 16.53 -10.97 -10.22
N ILE A 33 15.76 -9.95 -9.78
CA ILE A 33 15.11 -8.99 -10.68
C ILE A 33 16.17 -8.23 -11.50
N ILE A 34 17.23 -7.78 -10.85
CA ILE A 34 18.33 -7.06 -11.50
C ILE A 34 19.03 -7.97 -12.51
N GLU A 35 19.25 -9.25 -12.20
CA GLU A 35 19.82 -10.23 -13.13
C GLU A 35 18.98 -10.38 -14.40
N GLU A 36 17.65 -10.50 -14.27
CA GLU A 36 16.74 -10.57 -15.42
C GLU A 36 16.73 -9.28 -16.27
N ILE A 37 16.81 -8.12 -15.63
CA ILE A 37 16.93 -6.83 -16.34
C ILE A 37 18.21 -6.79 -17.16
N TRP A 38 19.35 -7.20 -16.58
CA TRP A 38 20.62 -7.25 -17.31
C TRP A 38 20.60 -8.27 -18.43
N GLU A 39 20.04 -9.45 -18.22
CA GLU A 39 19.88 -10.45 -19.27
C GLU A 39 19.04 -9.89 -20.44
N MET A 40 17.95 -9.17 -20.13
CA MET A 40 17.14 -8.50 -21.15
C MET A 40 17.98 -7.48 -21.94
N LEU A 41 18.73 -6.61 -21.26
CA LEU A 41 19.57 -5.58 -21.88
C LEU A 41 20.70 -6.18 -22.74
N ASP A 42 21.37 -7.24 -22.27
CA ASP A 42 22.43 -7.94 -23.01
C ASP A 42 21.93 -8.56 -24.32
N ASN A 43 20.64 -8.93 -24.37
CA ASN A 43 19.98 -9.48 -25.55
C ASN A 43 19.29 -8.42 -26.42
N SER A 44 19.46 -7.13 -26.11
CA SER A 44 18.85 -6.02 -26.84
C SER A 44 19.18 -6.04 -28.35
N PRO A 45 18.21 -5.74 -29.23
CA PRO A 45 18.47 -5.55 -30.65
C PRO A 45 19.31 -4.30 -30.96
N GLU A 46 19.37 -3.34 -30.04
CA GLU A 46 20.18 -2.13 -30.14
C GLU A 46 21.55 -2.28 -29.45
N PRO A 47 22.63 -1.78 -30.05
CA PRO A 47 23.98 -1.86 -29.47
C PRO A 47 24.15 -0.94 -28.25
N ASN A 48 24.93 -1.38 -27.27
CA ASN A 48 25.22 -0.65 -26.02
C ASN A 48 23.95 -0.27 -25.25
N ALA A 49 23.02 -1.21 -25.12
CA ALA A 49 21.85 -1.06 -24.27
C ALA A 49 22.25 -1.19 -22.80
N GLU A 50 22.23 -0.09 -22.06
CA GLU A 50 22.64 -0.04 -20.64
C GLU A 50 21.52 0.47 -19.73
N GLU A 51 20.45 1.02 -20.31
CA GLU A 51 19.39 1.70 -19.56
C GLU A 51 18.03 1.03 -19.79
N TYR A 52 17.23 0.99 -18.71
CA TYR A 52 15.89 0.44 -18.69
C TYR A 52 14.89 1.41 -18.05
N ALA A 53 13.61 1.17 -18.27
CA ALA A 53 12.52 1.82 -17.54
C ALA A 53 11.35 0.86 -17.34
N ILE A 54 10.58 1.07 -16.27
CA ILE A 54 9.33 0.34 -16.00
C ILE A 54 8.23 0.97 -16.85
N HIS A 55 7.72 0.23 -17.83
CA HIS A 55 6.71 0.75 -18.76
C HIS A 55 5.29 0.28 -18.43
N ASP A 56 5.15 -0.81 -17.68
CA ASP A 56 3.86 -1.34 -17.22
C ASP A 56 4.05 -2.15 -15.94
N TYR A 57 2.96 -2.44 -15.22
CA TYR A 57 2.97 -3.27 -14.02
C TYR A 57 1.58 -3.82 -13.70
N GLU A 58 1.54 -4.97 -13.01
CA GLU A 58 0.31 -5.61 -12.56
C GLU A 58 0.47 -6.18 -11.14
N GLY A 59 -0.66 -6.39 -10.43
CA GLY A 59 -0.65 -6.92 -9.07
C GLY A 59 -0.35 -5.92 -7.95
N PHE A 60 -0.14 -4.63 -8.27
CA PHE A 60 0.15 -3.55 -7.30
C PHE A 60 -1.08 -2.71 -6.90
N GLY A 61 -2.30 -3.16 -7.22
CA GLY A 61 -3.53 -2.42 -6.89
C GLY A 61 -3.55 -1.01 -7.50
N SER A 62 -3.77 0.01 -6.66
CA SER A 62 -3.82 1.44 -7.06
C SER A 62 -2.50 2.19 -6.88
N ILE A 63 -1.43 1.50 -6.50
CA ILE A 63 -0.09 2.09 -6.36
C ILE A 63 0.34 2.66 -7.72
N LYS A 64 0.93 3.85 -7.70
CA LYS A 64 1.48 4.50 -8.89
C LYS A 64 2.98 4.28 -8.94
N ILE A 65 3.40 3.25 -9.67
CA ILE A 65 4.82 3.00 -9.91
C ILE A 65 5.30 3.92 -11.02
N HIS A 66 6.39 4.65 -10.73
CA HIS A 66 7.05 5.53 -11.71
C HIS A 66 7.97 4.73 -12.65
N GLU A 67 8.20 5.28 -13.84
CA GLU A 67 9.03 4.63 -14.87
C GLU A 67 10.49 4.41 -14.44
N TYR A 68 10.97 5.18 -13.45
CA TYR A 68 12.30 5.05 -12.85
C TYR A 68 12.24 4.67 -11.36
N GLU A 69 11.16 4.00 -10.94
CA GLU A 69 11.06 3.49 -9.57
C GLU A 69 12.21 2.52 -9.29
N SER A 70 12.75 2.57 -8.07
CA SER A 70 13.87 1.69 -7.71
C SER A 70 13.39 0.25 -7.53
N ILE A 71 14.21 -0.73 -7.95
CA ILE A 71 13.87 -2.15 -7.77
C ILE A 71 13.73 -2.51 -6.29
N CYS A 72 14.56 -1.93 -5.41
CA CYS A 72 14.40 -2.01 -3.96
C CYS A 72 12.97 -1.65 -3.52
N ASN A 73 12.43 -0.50 -3.94
CA ASN A 73 11.06 -0.10 -3.61
C ASN A 73 10.02 -1.09 -4.17
N ILE A 74 10.21 -1.60 -5.39
CA ILE A 74 9.33 -2.62 -5.99
C ILE A 74 9.26 -3.89 -5.12
N VAL A 75 10.42 -4.36 -4.64
CA VAL A 75 10.51 -5.52 -3.75
C VAL A 75 9.88 -5.23 -2.39
N GLU A 76 10.07 -4.03 -1.85
CA GLU A 76 9.45 -3.62 -0.59
C GLU A 76 7.92 -3.54 -0.70
N TYR A 77 7.39 -2.93 -1.77
CA TYR A 77 5.95 -2.93 -2.04
C TYR A 77 5.41 -4.34 -2.12
N THR A 78 6.09 -5.21 -2.86
CA THR A 78 5.66 -6.60 -3.05
C THR A 78 5.67 -7.37 -1.74
N SER A 79 6.73 -7.22 -0.94
CA SER A 79 6.84 -7.85 0.39
C SER A 79 5.72 -7.39 1.32
N PHE A 80 5.45 -6.07 1.35
CA PHE A 80 4.40 -5.48 2.16
C PHE A 80 3.00 -5.95 1.74
N ILE A 81 2.75 -6.06 0.43
CA ILE A 81 1.49 -6.59 -0.11
C ILE A 81 1.34 -8.08 0.23
N GLN A 82 2.41 -8.87 0.16
CA GLN A 82 2.36 -10.29 0.52
C GLN A 82 2.10 -10.50 2.02
N GLU A 83 2.66 -9.65 2.86
CA GLU A 83 2.48 -9.73 4.31
C GLU A 83 1.09 -9.28 4.77
N HIS A 84 0.60 -8.16 4.22
CA HIS A 84 -0.62 -7.50 4.70
C HIS A 84 -1.83 -7.64 3.75
N GLY A 85 -1.65 -8.25 2.58
CA GLY A 85 -2.71 -8.47 1.59
C GLY A 85 -3.34 -7.17 1.08
N GLU A 86 -4.67 -7.15 0.97
CA GLU A 86 -5.42 -5.98 0.51
C GLU A 86 -5.30 -4.76 1.43
N LEU A 87 -5.07 -4.96 2.74
CA LEU A 87 -4.78 -3.83 3.64
C LEU A 87 -3.48 -3.15 3.24
N GLY A 88 -2.45 -3.93 2.87
CA GLY A 88 -1.18 -3.41 2.39
C GLY A 88 -1.36 -2.58 1.11
N LEU A 89 -2.15 -3.08 0.16
CA LEU A 89 -2.48 -2.34 -1.07
C LEU A 89 -3.24 -1.03 -0.79
N ALA A 90 -4.20 -1.07 0.13
CA ALA A 90 -5.00 0.09 0.46
C ALA A 90 -4.13 1.19 1.12
N LEU A 91 -3.21 0.80 2.02
CA LEU A 91 -2.25 1.75 2.60
C LEU A 91 -1.29 2.32 1.55
N LEU A 92 -0.68 1.48 0.71
CA LEU A 92 0.25 1.94 -0.33
C LEU A 92 -0.41 2.81 -1.43
N SER A 93 -1.74 2.91 -1.44
CA SER A 93 -2.46 3.79 -2.37
C SER A 93 -2.36 5.27 -1.99
N ASP A 94 -2.27 5.56 -0.68
CA ASP A 94 -2.28 6.92 -0.14
C ASP A 94 -0.99 7.28 0.61
N TYR A 95 -0.19 6.29 1.00
CA TYR A 95 1.01 6.45 1.82
C TYR A 95 2.25 5.90 1.14
N SER A 96 3.42 6.46 1.47
CA SER A 96 4.70 5.86 1.10
C SER A 96 4.89 4.52 1.83
N ILE A 97 5.82 3.67 1.38
CA ILE A 97 6.10 2.39 2.06
C ILE A 97 6.54 2.60 3.52
N ASP A 98 7.43 3.56 3.76
CA ASP A 98 7.89 3.91 5.10
C ASP A 98 6.72 4.35 6.00
N ASP A 99 5.84 5.21 5.48
CA ASP A 99 4.67 5.69 6.22
C ASP A 99 3.66 4.55 6.46
N ALA A 100 3.42 3.70 5.47
CA ALA A 100 2.50 2.56 5.57
C ALA A 100 2.98 1.53 6.59
N GLN A 101 4.30 1.26 6.64
CA GLN A 101 4.92 0.43 7.68
C GLN A 101 4.74 1.08 9.06
N THR A 102 5.06 2.36 9.19
CA THR A 102 4.91 3.11 10.44
C THR A 102 3.46 3.10 10.94
N MET A 103 2.48 3.23 10.03
CA MET A 103 1.06 3.15 10.37
C MET A 103 0.70 1.80 10.99
N LEU A 104 1.15 0.69 10.41
CA LEU A 104 0.86 -0.65 10.94
C LEU A 104 1.61 -0.95 12.25
N GLU A 105 2.86 -0.50 12.39
CA GLU A 105 3.71 -0.79 13.53
C GLU A 105 3.37 0.07 14.77
N GLU A 106 3.15 1.37 14.57
CA GLU A 106 3.06 2.35 15.67
C GLU A 106 1.64 2.87 15.89
N HIS A 107 0.84 3.00 14.84
CA HIS A 107 -0.45 3.71 14.91
C HIS A 107 -1.68 2.81 14.86
N TYR A 108 -1.53 1.52 14.54
CA TYR A 108 -2.66 0.61 14.37
C TYR A 108 -3.44 0.37 15.67
N GLN A 109 -4.74 0.64 15.64
CA GLN A 109 -5.66 0.53 16.78
C GLN A 109 -6.57 -0.70 16.72
N GLY A 110 -6.61 -1.39 15.58
CA GLY A 110 -7.39 -2.61 15.41
C GLY A 110 -8.34 -2.58 14.22
N CYS A 111 -9.14 -3.63 14.11
CA CYS A 111 -10.07 -3.89 13.02
C CYS A 111 -11.49 -4.01 13.57
N TYR A 112 -12.42 -3.26 12.98
CA TYR A 112 -13.76 -3.02 13.49
C TYR A 112 -14.80 -3.14 12.37
N ASP A 113 -16.08 -3.31 12.73
CA ASP A 113 -17.16 -3.33 11.73
C ASP A 113 -17.39 -1.93 11.11
N SER A 114 -17.03 -0.86 11.83
CA SER A 114 -17.08 0.52 11.33
C SER A 114 -16.29 1.47 12.24
N GLU A 115 -16.04 2.69 11.77
CA GLU A 115 -15.54 3.81 12.58
C GLU A 115 -16.39 4.08 13.83
N VAL A 116 -17.71 3.92 13.72
CA VAL A 116 -18.66 4.09 14.84
C VAL A 116 -18.49 3.00 15.88
N ASP A 117 -18.18 1.77 15.46
CA ASP A 117 -17.95 0.65 16.36
C ASP A 117 -16.67 0.86 17.19
N PHE A 118 -15.57 1.25 16.54
CA PHE A 118 -14.35 1.70 17.22
C PHE A 118 -14.63 2.83 18.22
N SER A 119 -15.34 3.86 17.76
CA SER A 119 -15.63 5.04 18.59
C SER A 119 -16.49 4.71 19.79
N ARG A 120 -17.42 3.75 19.67
CA ARG A 120 -18.20 3.23 20.79
C ARG A 120 -17.30 2.52 21.80
N GLN A 121 -16.43 1.63 21.34
CA GLN A 121 -15.51 0.93 22.25
C GLN A 121 -14.61 1.93 22.98
N LEU A 122 -13.99 2.87 22.25
CA LEU A 122 -13.15 3.92 22.83
C LEU A 122 -13.91 4.72 23.90
N PHE A 123 -15.17 5.06 23.60
CA PHE A 123 -16.02 5.78 24.55
C PHE A 123 -16.32 4.96 25.81
N ASP A 124 -16.67 3.69 25.64
CA ASP A 124 -16.97 2.80 26.75
C ASP A 124 -15.75 2.60 27.66
N ASP A 125 -14.56 2.47 27.08
CA ASP A 125 -13.31 2.28 27.80
C ASP A 125 -12.85 3.56 28.54
N CYS A 126 -13.02 4.73 27.94
CA CYS A 126 -12.41 5.98 28.44
C CYS A 126 -13.38 6.96 29.12
N TYR A 127 -14.67 6.97 28.75
CA TYR A 127 -15.60 8.04 29.12
C TYR A 127 -16.90 7.56 29.75
N ALA A 128 -17.38 6.35 29.46
CA ALA A 128 -18.70 5.90 29.92
C ALA A 128 -18.87 5.97 31.45
N HIS A 129 -17.80 5.72 32.22
CA HIS A 129 -17.81 5.81 33.69
C HIS A 129 -18.08 7.24 34.24
N GLN A 130 -18.01 8.27 33.39
CA GLN A 130 -18.25 9.67 33.77
C GLN A 130 -19.71 10.09 33.52
N LEU A 131 -20.49 9.28 32.80
CA LEU A 131 -21.88 9.55 32.47
C LEU A 131 -22.83 8.69 33.31
N PRO A 132 -23.92 9.26 33.85
CA PRO A 132 -24.97 8.46 34.48
C PRO A 132 -25.63 7.51 33.48
N ASP A 133 -25.91 6.27 33.89
CA ASP A 133 -26.58 5.24 33.07
C ASP A 133 -27.90 5.74 32.44
N SER A 134 -28.61 6.65 33.11
CA SER A 134 -29.85 7.23 32.59
C SER A 134 -29.65 8.17 31.39
N LEU A 135 -28.43 8.65 31.16
CA LEU A 135 -28.08 9.58 30.09
C LEU A 135 -27.28 8.92 28.96
N ILE A 136 -26.64 7.78 29.20
CA ILE A 136 -25.78 7.11 28.20
C ILE A 136 -26.54 6.75 26.91
N CYS A 137 -27.83 6.40 27.02
CA CYS A 137 -28.66 6.05 25.86
C CYS A 137 -29.00 7.24 24.95
N TYR A 138 -28.65 8.47 25.34
CA TYR A 138 -28.82 9.68 24.52
C TYR A 138 -27.51 10.16 23.89
N PHE A 139 -26.40 9.46 24.12
CA PHE A 139 -25.12 9.82 23.51
C PHE A 139 -25.14 9.50 22.01
N ASP A 140 -24.71 10.48 21.20
CA ASP A 140 -24.68 10.38 19.73
C ASP A 140 -23.29 9.87 19.31
N TYR A 141 -23.18 8.54 19.15
CA TYR A 141 -21.93 7.88 18.81
C TYR A 141 -21.48 8.19 17.38
N GLU A 142 -22.41 8.45 16.48
CA GLU A 142 -22.13 8.83 15.09
C GLU A 142 -21.51 10.22 15.00
N ALA A 143 -22.02 11.19 15.77
CA ALA A 143 -21.40 12.50 15.87
C ALA A 143 -20.02 12.43 16.53
N PHE A 144 -19.86 11.61 17.58
CA PHE A 144 -18.58 11.40 18.24
C PHE A 144 -17.54 10.79 17.30
N ALA A 145 -17.91 9.73 16.58
CA ALA A 145 -17.04 9.09 15.60
C ALA A 145 -16.60 10.07 14.52
N ARG A 146 -17.55 10.79 13.90
CA ARG A 146 -17.22 11.78 12.87
C ARG A 146 -16.18 12.79 13.34
N ASP A 147 -16.29 13.27 14.57
CA ASP A 147 -15.35 14.26 15.09
C ASP A 147 -13.96 13.64 15.37
N LEU A 148 -13.89 12.39 15.83
CA LEU A 148 -12.62 11.65 16.01
C LEU A 148 -11.87 11.42 14.70
N PHE A 149 -12.58 11.03 13.63
CA PHE A 149 -11.98 10.73 12.33
C PHE A 149 -11.67 11.96 11.48
N ILE A 150 -11.98 13.17 11.98
CA ILE A 150 -11.53 14.43 11.36
C ILE A 150 -10.09 14.77 11.75
N SER A 151 -9.65 14.40 12.95
CA SER A 151 -8.35 14.85 13.49
C SER A 151 -7.50 13.75 14.10
N ASP A 152 -8.09 12.87 14.90
CA ASP A 152 -7.35 12.01 15.83
C ASP A 152 -7.11 10.60 15.27
N TYR A 153 -7.97 10.15 14.36
CA TYR A 153 -7.88 8.84 13.73
C TYR A 153 -8.14 8.91 12.23
N CYS A 154 -7.65 7.91 11.51
CA CYS A 154 -8.05 7.62 10.13
C CYS A 154 -8.42 6.14 10.01
N SER A 155 -9.17 5.80 8.95
CA SER A 155 -9.58 4.44 8.68
C SER A 155 -9.25 4.04 7.25
N VAL A 156 -8.94 2.76 7.07
CA VAL A 156 -8.82 2.11 5.77
C VAL A 156 -9.87 1.00 5.70
N GLU A 157 -10.76 1.06 4.71
CA GLU A 157 -11.80 0.05 4.54
C GLU A 157 -11.32 -1.11 3.64
N PHE A 158 -11.39 -2.33 4.17
CA PHE A 158 -11.09 -3.55 3.43
C PHE A 158 -11.95 -4.71 3.95
N GLY A 159 -12.47 -5.55 3.04
CA GLY A 159 -13.22 -6.75 3.41
C GLY A 159 -14.55 -6.47 4.13
N GLY A 160 -15.06 -5.24 4.06
CA GLY A 160 -16.22 -4.79 4.84
C GLY A 160 -15.90 -4.48 6.29
N GLN A 161 -14.62 -4.35 6.64
CA GLN A 161 -14.14 -3.93 7.95
C GLN A 161 -13.36 -2.62 7.83
N ALA A 162 -13.33 -1.85 8.93
CA ALA A 162 -12.56 -0.64 9.07
C ALA A 162 -11.31 -0.92 9.91
N TYR A 163 -10.14 -0.69 9.33
CA TYR A 163 -8.85 -0.76 10.01
C TYR A 163 -8.49 0.63 10.49
N ILE A 164 -8.34 0.80 11.80
CA ILE A 164 -8.25 2.12 12.44
C ILE A 164 -6.80 2.43 12.83
N PHE A 165 -6.37 3.65 12.57
CA PHE A 165 -5.03 4.15 12.87
C PHE A 165 -5.12 5.50 13.59
N SER A 166 -4.24 5.75 14.56
CA SER A 166 -4.09 7.09 15.14
C SER A 166 -3.37 8.03 14.16
N SER A 167 -3.75 9.30 14.14
CA SER A 167 -3.13 10.30 13.26
C SER A 167 -1.76 10.80 13.74
N TYR A 168 -1.32 10.39 14.94
CA TYR A 168 -0.06 10.76 15.60
C TYR A 168 0.43 9.68 16.55
#